data_AF-A0A378VWF3-F1
#
_entry.id   AF-A0A378VWF3-F1
#
_cell.length_a   1.000
_cell.length_b   1.000
_cell.length_c   1.000
_cell.angle_alpha   90.00
_cell.angle_beta   90.00
_cell.angle_gamma   90.00
#
_symmetry.space_group_name_H-M   'P 1'
#
loop_
_entity.id
_entity.type
_entity.pdbx_description
1 polymer ?
#
loop_
_entity_poly.entity_id
_entity_poly.type
_entity_poly.pdbx_seq_one_letter_code
_entity_poly.pdbx_strand_id
1 'polypeptide(L)'
;MPLPDFRIRLLDAADDRNAFERPSEPLNRYLQKQVSQDVKRKVATCFVAVTSDGQILGYYTLAATGVALSNIPAGFRKKLPRYPTVPAVLMGRLAVDGNMAGLDWVLYFWLMHSNVSVKQKSARMR
;
A
#
# COMPACT_ATOMS: atom_id res chain seq x y z
N MET A 1 -22.27 12.07 1.90
CA MET A 1 -21.19 12.67 2.71
C MET A 1 -20.03 12.95 1.76
N PRO A 2 -19.56 14.18 1.60
CA PRO A 2 -18.39 14.47 0.78
C PRO A 2 -17.12 13.88 1.42
N LEU A 3 -16.15 13.47 0.60
CA LEU A 3 -14.83 13.06 1.09
C LEU A 3 -14.20 14.26 1.82
N PRO A 4 -13.70 14.11 3.06
CA PRO A 4 -12.90 15.14 3.70
C PRO A 4 -11.63 15.37 2.90
N ASP A 5 -11.04 16.56 2.98
CA ASP A 5 -9.73 16.80 2.38
C ASP A 5 -8.68 15.91 3.04
N PHE A 6 -7.96 15.14 2.23
CA PHE A 6 -6.91 14.24 2.69
C PHE A 6 -5.73 14.25 1.73
N ARG A 7 -4.58 13.81 2.24
CA ARG A 7 -3.36 13.61 1.45
C ARG A 7 -2.78 12.23 1.69
N ILE A 8 -2.16 11.66 0.66
CA ILE A 8 -1.39 10.43 0.80
C ILE A 8 0.06 10.77 1.12
N ARG A 9 0.63 10.11 2.13
CA ARG A 9 2.06 10.19 2.44
C ARG A 9 2.57 8.88 3.04
N LEU A 10 3.87 8.79 3.21
CA LEU A 10 4.46 7.70 4.00
C LEU A 10 3.95 7.76 5.45
N LEU A 11 3.78 6.58 6.04
CA LEU A 11 3.51 6.43 7.45
C LEU A 11 4.65 7.04 8.26
N ASP A 12 4.31 7.91 9.20
CA ASP A 12 5.22 8.54 10.14
C ASP A 12 5.07 7.93 11.54
N ALA A 13 6.11 8.05 12.36
CA ALA A 13 6.07 7.59 13.75
C ALA A 13 5.10 8.42 14.61
N ALA A 14 4.85 9.68 14.23
CA ALA A 14 3.91 10.57 14.90
C ALA A 14 2.42 10.27 14.60
N ASP A 15 2.13 9.38 13.67
CA ASP A 15 0.76 9.06 13.30
C ASP A 15 0.02 8.30 14.40
N ASP A 16 -1.19 8.78 14.74
CA ASP A 16 -2.09 8.06 15.64
C ASP A 16 -2.74 6.89 14.91
N ARG A 17 -2.10 5.73 15.05
CA ARG A 17 -2.52 4.46 14.44
C ARG A 17 -3.61 3.76 15.26
N ASN A 18 -3.82 4.15 16.51
CA ASN A 18 -4.80 3.51 17.39
C ASN A 18 -6.21 4.03 17.11
N ALA A 19 -6.34 5.24 16.58
CA ALA A 19 -7.62 5.82 16.14
C ALA A 19 -8.18 5.18 14.86
N PHE A 20 -7.40 4.36 14.14
CA PHE A 20 -7.85 3.66 12.93
C PHE A 20 -8.60 2.38 13.29
N GLU A 21 -9.83 2.25 12.80
CA GLU A 21 -10.66 1.08 13.07
C GLU A 21 -11.45 0.62 11.85
N ARG A 22 -11.37 -0.69 11.58
CA ARG A 22 -12.21 -1.37 10.59
C ARG A 22 -12.82 -2.65 11.15
N PRO A 23 -13.89 -3.18 10.52
CA PRO A 23 -14.42 -4.50 10.85
C PRO A 23 -13.39 -5.65 10.76
N SER A 24 -12.27 -5.44 10.04
CA SER A 24 -11.20 -6.43 9.92
C SER A 24 -10.12 -6.22 10.98
N GLU A 25 -10.26 -6.92 12.10
CA GLU A 25 -9.28 -6.92 13.21
C GLU A 25 -7.82 -7.21 12.78
N PRO A 26 -7.53 -8.14 11.84
CA PRO A 26 -6.17 -8.33 11.35
C PRO A 26 -5.54 -7.10 10.70
N LEU A 27 -6.35 -6.28 9.99
CA LEU A 27 -5.87 -5.05 9.35
C LEU A 27 -5.62 -3.93 10.36
N ASN A 28 -6.45 -3.82 11.40
CA ASN A 28 -6.23 -2.86 12.49
C ASN A 28 -4.94 -3.19 13.24
N ARG A 29 -4.81 -4.46 13.66
CA ARG A 29 -3.64 -4.97 14.38
C ARG A 29 -2.35 -4.77 13.60
N TYR A 30 -2.38 -4.96 12.29
CA TYR A 30 -1.20 -4.76 11.45
C TYR A 30 -0.70 -3.31 11.52
N LEU A 31 -1.58 -2.34 11.31
CA LEU A 31 -1.24 -0.92 11.33
C LEU A 31 -0.75 -0.49 12.73
N GLN A 32 -1.43 -0.95 13.78
CA GLN A 32 -1.11 -0.55 15.15
C GLN A 32 0.21 -1.16 15.65
N LYS A 33 0.46 -2.44 15.36
CA LYS A 33 1.53 -3.20 16.04
C LYS A 33 2.68 -3.68 15.14
N GLN A 34 2.42 -3.93 13.85
CA GLN A 34 3.38 -4.64 12.99
C GLN A 34 4.07 -3.73 11.97
N VAL A 35 3.34 -2.78 11.39
CA VAL A 35 3.82 -1.95 10.27
C VAL A 35 5.15 -1.25 10.53
N SER A 36 5.39 -0.75 11.75
CA SER A 36 6.64 -0.07 12.09
C SER A 36 7.85 -0.99 11.97
N GLN A 37 7.69 -2.27 12.30
CA GLN A 37 8.76 -3.27 12.19
C GLN A 37 9.04 -3.59 10.72
N ASP A 38 8.00 -3.75 9.92
CA ASP A 38 8.12 -4.03 8.48
C ASP A 38 8.80 -2.88 7.74
N VAL A 39 8.41 -1.64 8.04
CA VAL A 39 9.02 -0.43 7.48
C VAL A 39 10.48 -0.31 7.93
N LYS A 40 10.76 -0.52 9.22
CA LYS A 40 12.13 -0.48 9.76
C LYS A 40 13.04 -1.52 9.11
N ARG A 41 12.50 -2.73 8.86
CA ARG A 41 13.22 -3.84 8.19
C ARG A 41 13.26 -3.70 6.67
N LYS A 42 12.64 -2.65 6.10
CA LYS A 42 12.50 -2.43 4.66
C LYS A 42 11.81 -3.59 3.93
N VAL A 43 10.96 -4.33 4.65
CA VAL A 43 10.16 -5.44 4.10
C VAL A 43 8.95 -4.90 3.35
N ALA A 44 8.36 -3.81 3.85
CA ALA A 44 7.25 -3.13 3.21
C ALA A 44 7.39 -1.61 3.38
N THR A 45 6.84 -0.86 2.42
CA THR A 45 6.63 0.58 2.51
C THR A 45 5.15 0.82 2.77
N CYS A 46 4.81 1.54 3.84
CA CYS A 46 3.42 1.85 4.18
C CYS A 46 3.08 3.30 3.85
N PHE A 47 1.98 3.48 3.13
CA PHE A 47 1.39 4.77 2.82
C PHE A 47 0.06 4.90 3.55
N VAL A 48 -0.24 6.10 4.01
CA VAL A 48 -1.47 6.46 4.73
C VAL A 48 -2.16 7.62 4.03
N ALA A 49 -3.49 7.56 3.97
CA ALA A 49 -4.34 8.68 3.63
C ALA A 49 -4.70 9.39 4.94
N VAL A 50 -4.33 10.66 5.05
CA VAL A 50 -4.46 11.43 6.30
C VAL A 50 -5.18 12.74 6.06
N THR A 51 -6.14 13.08 6.91
CA THR A 51 -6.83 14.38 6.89
C THR A 51 -5.89 15.51 7.32
N SER A 52 -6.33 16.75 7.11
CA SER A 52 -5.64 17.94 7.64
C SER A 52 -5.44 17.87 9.16
N ASP A 53 -6.37 17.25 9.87
CA ASP A 53 -6.36 17.10 11.34
C ASP A 53 -5.53 15.90 11.82
N GLY A 54 -4.89 15.16 10.92
CA GLY A 54 -4.00 14.05 11.27
C GLY A 54 -4.69 12.68 11.40
N GLN A 55 -5.99 12.58 11.12
CA GLN A 55 -6.72 11.32 11.17
C GLN A 55 -6.37 10.44 9.97
N ILE A 56 -6.03 9.17 10.23
CA ILE A 56 -5.81 8.18 9.18
C ILE A 56 -7.17 7.67 8.67
N LEU A 57 -7.45 7.88 7.38
CA LEU A 57 -8.64 7.40 6.69
C LEU A 57 -8.42 6.05 5.99
N GLY A 58 -7.18 5.59 5.92
CA GLY A 58 -6.82 4.38 5.21
C GLY A 58 -5.32 4.24 5.04
N TYR A 59 -4.87 3.04 4.72
CA TYR A 59 -3.48 2.75 4.47
C TYR A 59 -3.33 1.64 3.44
N TYR A 60 -2.18 1.63 2.77
CA TYR A 60 -1.74 0.49 1.96
C TYR A 60 -0.26 0.22 2.13
N THR A 61 0.15 -1.00 1.81
CA THR A 61 1.55 -1.43 1.85
C THR A 61 2.01 -1.93 0.50
N LEU A 62 3.20 -1.51 0.10
CA LEU A 62 3.90 -1.97 -1.10
C LEU A 62 5.19 -2.69 -0.68
N ALA A 63 5.46 -3.84 -1.30
CA ALA A 63 6.69 -4.58 -1.14
C ALA A 63 7.28 -4.93 -2.51
N ALA A 64 8.61 -4.94 -2.63
CA ALA A 64 9.27 -5.43 -3.84
C ALA A 64 9.14 -6.95 -3.90
N THR A 65 8.73 -7.49 -5.04
CA THR A 65 8.63 -8.93 -5.25
C THR A 65 9.07 -9.34 -6.65
N GLY A 66 9.42 -10.61 -6.82
CA GLY A 66 9.67 -11.23 -8.11
C GLY A 66 8.57 -12.24 -8.42
N VAL A 67 7.95 -12.13 -9.59
CA VAL A 67 6.93 -13.10 -10.04
C VAL A 67 7.55 -14.01 -11.09
N ALA A 68 7.42 -15.32 -10.90
CA ALA A 68 7.86 -16.28 -11.89
C ALA A 68 7.06 -16.11 -13.19
N LEU A 69 7.74 -16.09 -14.34
CA LEU A 69 7.12 -15.91 -15.65
C LEU A 69 6.06 -17.00 -15.94
N SER A 70 6.26 -18.20 -15.37
CA SER A 70 5.31 -19.32 -15.41
C SER A 70 3.95 -19.01 -14.77
N ASN A 71 3.90 -18.10 -13.79
CA ASN A 71 2.68 -17.73 -13.07
C ASN A 71 1.90 -16.62 -13.79
N ILE A 72 2.46 -16.03 -14.84
CA ILE A 72 1.84 -14.95 -15.61
C ILE A 72 0.97 -15.53 -16.72
N PRO A 73 -0.24 -15.04 -16.98
CA PRO A 73 -1.06 -15.53 -18.09
C PRO A 73 -0.38 -15.33 -19.46
N ALA A 74 -0.54 -16.29 -20.37
CA ALA A 74 0.19 -16.34 -21.64
C ALA A 74 0.03 -15.07 -22.51
N GLY A 75 -1.10 -14.37 -22.41
CA GLY A 75 -1.37 -13.11 -23.12
C GLY A 75 -0.45 -11.95 -22.70
N PHE A 76 0.00 -11.93 -21.45
CA PHE A 76 0.90 -10.90 -20.92
C PHE A 76 2.38 -11.28 -21.04
N ARG A 77 2.69 -12.58 -21.07
CA ARG A 77 4.08 -13.09 -21.22
C ARG A 77 4.78 -12.56 -22.46
N LYS A 78 4.05 -12.38 -23.57
CA LYS A 78 4.63 -11.91 -24.85
C LYS A 78 5.20 -10.49 -24.79
N LYS A 79 4.73 -9.66 -23.84
CA LYS A 79 5.16 -8.27 -23.66
C LYS A 79 6.24 -8.10 -22.59
N LEU A 80 6.68 -9.19 -21.95
CA LEU A 80 7.61 -9.16 -20.83
C LEU A 80 9.00 -9.69 -21.23
N PRO A 81 10.07 -9.21 -20.59
CA PRO A 81 11.40 -9.77 -20.75
C PRO A 81 11.40 -11.28 -20.48
N ARG A 82 12.15 -12.05 -21.27
CA ARG A 82 12.21 -13.53 -21.19
C ARG A 82 12.96 -14.08 -19.96
N TYR A 83 13.15 -13.28 -18.91
CA TYR A 83 13.77 -13.73 -17.68
C TYR A 83 12.79 -14.62 -16.89
N PRO A 84 13.29 -15.63 -16.15
CA PRO A 84 12.43 -16.55 -15.39
C PRO A 84 11.64 -15.83 -14.28
N THR A 85 12.10 -14.67 -13.84
CA THR A 85 11.45 -13.83 -12.83
C THR A 85 11.29 -12.41 -13.36
N VAL A 86 10.09 -11.86 -13.23
CA VAL A 86 9.74 -10.49 -13.61
C VAL A 86 9.63 -9.65 -12.35
N PRO A 87 10.28 -8.46 -12.30
CA PRO A 87 10.15 -7.56 -11.15
C PRO A 87 8.71 -7.05 -11.05
N ALA A 88 8.17 -7.08 -9.84
CA ALA A 88 6.82 -6.62 -9.54
C ALA A 88 6.78 -5.90 -8.19
N VAL A 89 5.68 -5.19 -7.96
CA VAL A 89 5.35 -4.61 -6.66
C VAL A 89 4.14 -5.35 -6.12
N LEU A 90 4.29 -5.95 -4.94
CA LEU A 90 3.21 -6.58 -4.21
C LEU A 90 2.48 -5.51 -3.40
N MET A 91 1.18 -5.35 -3.62
CA MET A 91 0.33 -4.66 -2.68
C MET A 91 -0.12 -5.65 -1.60
N GLY A 92 0.54 -5.60 -0.44
CA GLY A 92 0.37 -6.62 0.60
C GLY A 92 -0.93 -6.46 1.39
N ARG A 93 -1.26 -5.22 1.74
CA ARG A 93 -2.43 -4.85 2.56
C ARG A 93 -2.97 -3.53 2.08
N LEU A 94 -4.29 -3.41 2.09
CA LEU A 94 -5.02 -2.18 1.79
C LEU A 94 -6.27 -2.15 2.68
N ALA A 95 -6.41 -1.09 3.45
CA ALA A 95 -7.53 -0.86 4.34
C ALA A 95 -7.97 0.61 4.26
N VAL A 96 -9.27 0.85 4.36
CA VAL A 96 -9.91 2.17 4.46
C VAL A 96 -10.63 2.21 5.79
N ASP A 97 -10.73 3.32 6.52
CA ASP A 97 -11.36 3.41 7.84
C ASP A 97 -12.87 3.09 7.83
N GLY A 98 -13.41 2.59 8.94
CA GLY A 98 -14.78 2.08 9.04
C GLY A 98 -15.82 3.18 8.88
N ASN A 99 -15.47 4.39 9.32
CA ASN A 99 -16.32 5.58 9.20
C ASN A 99 -16.42 6.10 7.77
N MET A 100 -15.65 5.53 6.83
CA MET A 100 -15.64 5.88 5.41
C MET A 100 -16.43 4.88 4.55
N ALA A 101 -17.27 4.04 5.15
CA ALA A 101 -18.08 3.04 4.44
C ALA A 101 -18.98 3.68 3.37
N GLY A 102 -18.85 3.24 2.11
CA GLY A 102 -19.53 3.75 0.93
C GLY A 102 -18.64 4.59 -0.02
N LEU A 103 -17.50 5.08 0.46
CA LEU A 103 -16.48 5.78 -0.33
C LEU A 103 -15.18 4.97 -0.45
N ASP A 104 -15.16 3.78 0.14
CA ASP A 104 -14.06 2.84 0.16
C ASP A 104 -13.56 2.51 -1.26
N TRP A 105 -14.45 2.38 -2.24
CA TRP A 105 -14.10 2.10 -3.65
C TRP A 105 -13.50 3.32 -4.34
N VAL A 106 -13.93 4.54 -4.00
CA VAL A 106 -13.39 5.78 -4.55
C VAL A 106 -11.98 6.01 -4.00
N LEU A 107 -11.77 5.79 -2.70
CA LEU A 107 -10.45 5.83 -2.11
C LEU A 107 -9.57 4.69 -2.64
N TYR A 108 -10.12 3.48 -2.85
CA TYR A 108 -9.41 2.35 -3.47
C TYR A 108 -8.91 2.68 -4.87
N PHE A 109 -9.82 3.20 -5.71
CA PHE A 109 -9.53 3.59 -7.07
C PHE A 109 -8.53 4.73 -7.10
N TRP A 110 -8.70 5.73 -6.23
CA TRP A 110 -7.77 6.86 -6.15
C TRP A 110 -6.39 6.46 -5.62
N LEU A 111 -6.31 5.55 -4.64
CA LEU A 111 -5.04 4.97 -4.16
C LEU A 111 -4.33 4.15 -5.25
N MET A 112 -5.08 3.46 -6.12
CA MET A 112 -4.54 2.73 -7.26
C MET A 112 -4.08 3.66 -8.40
N HIS A 113 -4.81 4.76 -8.65
CA HIS A 113 -4.54 5.69 -9.75
C HIS A 113 -3.58 6.83 -9.40
N SER A 114 -3.37 7.13 -8.11
CA SER A 114 -2.36 8.09 -7.65
C SER A 114 -0.95 7.49 -7.77
N ASN A 115 -0.50 7.32 -9.01
CA ASN A 115 0.88 7.11 -9.43
C ASN A 115 1.73 6.22 -8.50
N VAL A 116 1.68 4.91 -8.77
CA VAL A 116 2.82 4.01 -8.53
C VAL A 116 3.97 4.40 -9.49
N SER A 117 4.48 5.62 -9.37
CA SER A 117 5.83 5.97 -9.83
C SER A 117 6.79 5.61 -8.71
N VAL A 118 6.75 4.34 -8.29
CA VAL A 118 7.85 3.75 -7.53
C VAL A 118 8.97 3.60 -8.54
N LYS A 119 9.71 4.70 -8.77
CA LYS A 119 11.04 4.64 -9.37
C LYS A 119 11.85 3.75 -8.44
N GLN A 120 11.93 2.46 -8.78
CA GLN A 120 12.97 1.57 -8.30
C GLN A 120 14.29 2.27 -8.61
N LYS A 121 14.85 2.98 -7.63
CA LYS A 121 16.27 3.30 -7.64
C LYS A 121 16.95 1.95 -7.57
N SER A 122 17.38 1.48 -8.75
CA SER A 122 18.36 0.45 -8.97
C SER A 122 19.27 0.33 -7.75
N ALA A 123 19.03 -0.71 -6.96
CA ALA A 123 20.03 -1.20 -6.04
C ALA A 123 21.13 -1.78 -6.95
N ARG A 124 22.08 -0.91 -7.30
CA ARG A 124 23.37 -1.27 -7.85
C ARG A 124 24.03 -2.17 -6.82
N MET A 125 23.88 -3.48 -7.01
CA MET A 125 24.70 -4.47 -6.34
C MET A 125 26.10 -4.28 -6.91
N ARG A 126 27.03 -3.84 -6.05
CA ARG A 126 28.47 -3.99 -6.28
C ARG A 126 28.85 -5.43 -5.98
#